data_AF-A0A8S3ETN6-F1
#
_entry.id   AF-A0A8S3ETN6-F1
#
_cell.length_a   1.000
_cell.length_b   1.000
_cell.length_c   1.000
_cell.angle_alpha   90.00
_cell.angle_beta   90.00
_cell.angle_gamma   90.00
#
_symmetry.space_group_name_H-M   'P 1'
#
loop_
_entity.id
_entity.type
_entity.pdbx_description
1 polymer ?
#
loop_
_entity_poly.entity_id
_entity_poly.type
_entity_poly.pdbx_seq_one_letter_code
_entity_poly.pdbx_strand_id
1 'polypeptide(L)'
;EEYKRCYADINREEHIKTCPKCCTIKEINKDLLQNIRGGENTSRRVICDDCQFEWCFYCHVSWHHEMTCEEYRDREKMLRAWTSQIEDDQQNVQQCPRCK
;
A
#
# COMPACT_ATOMS: atom_id res chain seq x y z
N GLU A 1 10.10 14.00 12.39
CA GLU A 1 10.42 12.64 12.91
C GLU A 1 9.74 11.51 12.11
N GLU A 2 9.17 11.79 10.94
CA GLU A 2 8.38 10.83 10.14
C GLU A 2 9.18 10.06 9.09
N TYR A 3 10.52 10.10 9.16
CA TYR A 3 11.41 9.54 8.14
C TYR A 3 12.26 8.38 8.67
N LYS A 4 11.70 7.52 9.52
CA LYS A 4 12.28 6.19 9.76
C LYS A 4 11.55 5.19 8.88
N ARG A 5 11.80 5.38 7.60
CA ARG A 5 11.34 4.58 6.46
C ARG A 5 11.82 3.15 6.68
N CYS A 6 10.92 2.33 7.21
CA CYS A 6 10.82 0.89 6.98
C CYS A 6 11.95 0.32 6.09
N TYR A 7 12.98 -0.24 6.73
CA TYR A 7 14.31 -0.51 6.15
C TYR A 7 14.31 -1.49 4.96
N ALA A 8 13.37 -2.45 4.92
CA ALA A 8 13.35 -3.48 3.87
C ALA A 8 13.10 -2.90 2.46
N ASP A 9 12.40 -1.78 2.33
CA ASP A 9 12.11 -1.16 1.04
C ASP A 9 13.35 -0.46 0.42
N ILE A 10 14.43 -0.29 1.20
CA ILE A 10 15.71 0.28 0.74
C ILE A 10 16.56 -0.77 0.01
N ASN A 11 16.48 -2.03 0.42
CA ASN A 11 17.30 -3.12 -0.13
C ASN A 11 16.81 -3.66 -1.48
N ARG A 12 15.65 -3.20 -1.98
CA ARG A 12 15.05 -3.58 -3.29
C ARG A 12 14.82 -5.09 -3.49
N GLU A 13 14.85 -5.89 -2.43
CA GLU A 13 14.56 -7.32 -2.53
C GLU A 13 13.05 -7.51 -2.68
N GLU A 14 12.60 -7.90 -3.87
CA GLU A 14 11.16 -7.91 -4.19
C GLU A 14 10.30 -8.85 -3.34
N HIS A 15 10.94 -9.82 -2.67
CA HIS A 15 10.33 -10.80 -1.79
C HIS A 15 10.38 -10.40 -0.30
N ILE A 16 11.00 -9.27 0.02
CA ILE A 16 11.12 -8.74 1.38
C ILE A 16 10.53 -7.34 1.40
N LYS A 17 9.54 -7.12 2.25
CA LYS A 17 8.92 -5.81 2.46
C LYS A 17 8.69 -5.57 3.94
N THR A 18 8.26 -4.37 4.29
CA THR A 18 7.86 -4.05 5.66
C THR A 18 6.35 -3.90 5.78
N CYS A 19 5.80 -4.23 6.96
CA CYS A 19 4.44 -3.87 7.29
C CYS A 19 4.29 -2.34 7.25
N PRO A 20 3.35 -1.79 6.47
CA PRO A 20 3.18 -0.34 6.36
C PRO A 20 2.68 0.33 7.65
N LYS A 21 2.18 -0.44 8.63
CA LYS A 21 1.68 0.08 9.91
C LYS A 21 2.73 0.11 11.02
N CYS A 22 3.59 -0.90 11.12
CA CYS A 22 4.53 -1.06 12.24
C CYS A 22 5.99 -1.30 11.83
N CYS A 23 6.28 -1.32 10.53
CA CYS A 23 7.60 -1.58 9.94
C CYS A 23 8.22 -2.95 10.25
N THR A 24 7.48 -3.91 10.81
CA THR A 24 7.92 -5.32 10.89
C THR A 24 8.27 -5.87 9.52
N ILE A 25 9.41 -6.55 9.40
CA ILE A 25 9.85 -7.18 8.15
C ILE A 25 8.96 -8.39 7.84
N LYS A 26 8.48 -8.47 6.59
CA LYS A 26 7.80 -9.61 6.02
C LYS A 26 8.59 -10.11 4.82
N GLU A 27 9.03 -11.35 4.91
CA GLU A 27 9.61 -12.11 3.80
C GLU A 27 8.59 -13.12 3.29
N ILE A 28 8.52 -13.26 1.96
CA ILE A 28 7.70 -14.27 1.29
C ILE A 28 8.58 -15.17 0.43
N ASN A 29 8.14 -16.41 0.22
CA ASN A 29 8.84 -17.34 -0.67
C ASN A 29 8.78 -16.87 -2.13
N LYS A 30 9.79 -17.23 -2.93
CA LYS A 30 9.88 -16.87 -4.35
C LYS A 30 8.73 -17.42 -5.20
N ASP A 31 8.24 -18.62 -4.90
CA ASP A 31 7.04 -19.18 -5.55
C ASP A 31 5.79 -18.32 -5.30
N LEU A 32 5.61 -17.85 -4.05
CA LEU A 32 4.51 -16.95 -3.72
C LEU A 32 4.65 -15.61 -4.44
N LEU A 33 5.89 -15.10 -4.59
CA LEU A 33 6.15 -13.91 -5.38
C LEU A 33 5.75 -14.09 -6.85
N GLN A 34 5.94 -15.27 -7.44
CA GLN A 34 5.48 -15.56 -8.81
C GLN A 34 3.96 -15.52 -8.91
N ASN A 35 3.23 -16.12 -7.94
CA ASN A 35 1.77 -16.08 -7.92
C ASN A 35 1.23 -14.65 -7.73
N ILE A 36 1.89 -13.87 -6.87
CA ILE A 36 1.61 -12.43 -6.69
C ILE A 36 1.77 -11.68 -8.01
N ARG A 37 2.79 -11.97 -8.81
CA ARG A 37 2.95 -11.36 -10.14
C ARG A 37 1.92 -11.88 -11.13
N GLY A 38 1.57 -13.16 -11.06
CA GLY A 38 0.68 -13.88 -11.98
C GLY A 38 -0.79 -13.48 -11.94
N GLY A 39 -1.22 -12.65 -10.97
CA GLY A 39 -2.55 -12.03 -11.00
C GLY A 39 -3.56 -12.59 -10.00
N GLU A 40 -3.24 -13.65 -9.26
CA GLU A 40 -4.15 -14.18 -8.24
C GLU A 40 -4.27 -13.18 -7.08
N ASN A 41 -5.41 -12.48 -7.01
CA ASN A 41 -5.60 -11.37 -6.07
C ASN A 41 -5.46 -11.86 -4.61
N THR A 42 -6.02 -13.02 -4.28
CA THR A 42 -5.93 -13.64 -2.95
C THR A 42 -4.49 -13.90 -2.49
N SER A 43 -3.60 -14.28 -3.41
CA SER A 43 -2.19 -14.57 -3.15
C SER A 43 -1.39 -13.33 -2.74
N ARG A 44 -1.96 -12.12 -2.90
CA ARG A 44 -1.34 -10.84 -2.56
C ARG A 44 -1.69 -10.33 -1.16
N ARG A 45 -2.65 -10.96 -0.48
CA ARG A 45 -3.07 -10.59 0.88
C ARG A 45 -2.04 -11.11 1.89
N VAL A 46 -1.56 -10.20 2.74
CA VAL A 46 -0.62 -10.53 3.82
C VAL A 46 -1.13 -9.96 5.13
N ILE A 47 -1.02 -10.76 6.20
CA ILE A 47 -1.29 -10.34 7.56
C ILE A 47 0.06 -10.18 8.28
N CYS A 48 0.23 -9.04 8.96
CA CYS A 48 1.39 -8.79 9.81
C CYS A 48 1.24 -9.56 11.13
N ASP A 49 2.25 -10.35 11.49
CA ASP A 49 2.20 -11.18 12.68
C ASP A 49 2.24 -10.33 13.98
N ASP A 50 2.89 -9.17 13.96
CA ASP A 50 3.03 -8.30 15.15
C ASP A 50 1.82 -7.41 15.43
N CYS A 51 1.23 -6.80 14.40
CA CYS A 51 0.14 -5.82 14.56
C CYS A 51 -1.19 -6.25 13.93
N GLN A 52 -1.25 -7.46 13.37
CA GLN A 52 -2.42 -8.06 12.72
C GLN A 52 -2.98 -7.21 11.57
N PHE A 53 -2.20 -6.25 11.07
CA PHE A 53 -2.60 -5.40 9.97
C PHE A 53 -2.60 -6.21 8.67
N GLU A 54 -3.72 -6.14 7.95
CA GLU A 54 -3.86 -6.76 6.65
C GLU A 54 -3.53 -5.79 5.53
N TRP A 55 -2.67 -6.21 4.61
CA TRP A 55 -2.18 -5.36 3.54
C TRP A 55 -1.92 -6.14 2.26
N CYS A 56 -1.95 -5.43 1.14
CA CYS A 56 -1.62 -5.97 -0.16
C CYS A 56 -0.10 -5.91 -0.35
N PHE A 57 0.56 -7.06 -0.47
CA PHE A 57 2.01 -7.14 -0.65
C PHE A 57 2.46 -6.43 -1.94
N TYR A 58 1.67 -6.50 -3.01
CA TYR A 58 1.99 -5.88 -4.28
C TYR A 58 1.85 -4.34 -4.26
N CYS A 59 0.74 -3.83 -3.73
CA CYS A 59 0.45 -2.40 -3.69
C CYS A 59 1.05 -1.67 -2.47
N HIS A 60 1.41 -2.41 -1.40
CA HIS A 60 1.93 -1.88 -0.13
C HIS A 60 0.96 -0.92 0.59
N VAL A 61 -0.33 -1.25 0.54
CA VAL A 61 -1.44 -0.49 1.15
C VAL A 61 -2.35 -1.43 1.94
N SER A 62 -3.27 -0.88 2.73
CA SER A 62 -4.36 -1.64 3.37
C SER A 62 -5.00 -2.60 2.37
N TRP A 63 -5.33 -3.82 2.83
CA TRP A 63 -5.89 -4.84 1.95
C TRP A 63 -7.23 -4.37 1.33
N HIS A 64 -7.36 -4.52 0.01
CA HIS A 64 -8.47 -4.02 -0.78
C HIS A 64 -9.39 -5.19 -1.21
N HIS A 65 -10.24 -5.65 -0.29
CA HIS A 65 -11.03 -6.89 -0.40
C HIS A 65 -11.89 -7.03 -1.66
N GLU A 66 -12.44 -5.92 -2.17
CA GLU A 66 -13.47 -5.93 -3.23
C GLU A 66 -12.95 -5.49 -4.59
N MET A 67 -11.63 -5.33 -4.74
CA MET A 67 -11.03 -4.86 -5.98
C MET A 67 -9.69 -5.52 -6.24
N THR A 68 -9.36 -5.63 -7.52
CA THR A 68 -8.03 -5.99 -8.00
C THR A 68 -7.05 -4.86 -7.71
N CYS A 69 -5.75 -5.21 -7.72
CA CYS A 69 -4.69 -4.21 -7.62
C CYS A 69 -4.74 -3.17 -8.75
N GLU A 70 -5.23 -3.56 -9.93
CA GLU A 70 -5.37 -2.67 -11.09
C GLU A 70 -6.47 -1.64 -10.83
N GLU A 71 -7.66 -2.09 -10.44
CA GLU A 71 -8.78 -1.22 -10.08
C GLU A 71 -8.43 -0.26 -8.93
N TYR A 72 -7.70 -0.75 -7.91
CA TYR A 72 -7.21 0.09 -6.82
C TYR A 72 -6.29 1.21 -7.34
N ARG A 73 -5.32 0.87 -8.19
CA ARG A 73 -4.36 1.85 -8.74
C ARG A 73 -5.04 2.89 -9.62
N ASP A 74 -6.03 2.49 -10.41
CA ASP A 74 -6.76 3.44 -11.24
C ASP A 74 -7.63 4.38 -10.41
N ARG A 75 -8.29 3.88 -9.37
CA ARG A 75 -8.97 4.74 -8.40
C ARG A 75 -8.01 5.70 -7.68
N GLU A 76 -6.83 5.23 -7.30
CA GLU A 76 -5.81 6.06 -6.67
C GLU A 76 -5.34 7.19 -7.61
N LYS A 77 -5.11 6.89 -8.90
CA LYS A 77 -4.77 7.90 -9.91
C LYS A 77 -5.88 8.94 -10.06
N MET A 78 -7.14 8.50 -10.13
CA MET A 78 -8.29 9.41 -10.23
C MET A 78 -8.40 10.31 -8.99
N LEU A 79 -8.23 9.74 -7.80
CA LEU A 79 -8.24 10.51 -6.56
C LEU A 79 -7.11 11.55 -6.55
N ARG A 80 -5.87 11.15 -6.89
CA ARG A 80 -4.73 12.07 -6.97
C ARG A 80 -4.96 13.19 -7.98
N ALA A 81 -5.51 12.86 -9.15
CA ALA A 81 -5.86 13.84 -10.18
C ALA A 81 -6.94 14.81 -9.68
N TRP A 82 -7.95 14.33 -8.96
CA TRP A 82 -9.00 15.16 -8.39
C TRP A 82 -8.50 16.04 -7.24
N THR A 83 -7.68 15.52 -6.31
CA THR A 83 -7.10 16.32 -5.21
C THR A 83 -6.13 17.38 -5.69
N SER A 84 -5.54 17.20 -6.88
CA SER A 84 -4.60 18.16 -7.47
C SER A 84 -5.30 19.24 -8.29
N GLN A 85 -6.59 19.11 -8.56
CA GLN A 85 -7.39 20.15 -9.18
C GLN A 85 -7.71 21.24 -8.14
N ILE A 86 -7.54 22.49 -8.57
CA ILE A 86 -7.88 23.69 -7.80
C ILE A 86 -9.09 24.28 -8.51
N GLU A 87 -10.26 24.19 -7.89
CA GLU A 87 -11.48 24.89 -8.31
C GLU A 87 -11.73 26.04 -7.31
N ASP A 88 -12.02 27.25 -7.81
CA ASP A 88 -12.41 28.40 -6.97
C ASP A 88 -11.38 28.83 -5.88
N ASP A 89 -10.08 28.81 -6.19
CA ASP A 89 -8.98 29.21 -5.28
C ASP A 89 -8.81 28.31 -4.03
N GLN A 90 -9.51 27.16 -3.96
CA GLN A 90 -9.33 26.15 -2.92
C GLN A 90 -9.01 24.78 -3.52
N GLN A 91 -8.10 24.04 -2.88
CA GLN A 91 -7.89 22.63 -3.24
C GLN A 91 -9.14 21.82 -2.88
N ASN A 92 -9.52 20.91 -3.78
CA ASN A 92 -10.67 20.01 -3.65
C ASN A 92 -10.65 19.12 -2.39
N VAL A 93 -9.49 18.96 -1.74
CA VAL A 93 -9.35 18.30 -0.45
C VAL A 93 -8.50 19.14 0.49
N GLN A 94 -8.94 19.21 1.74
CA GLN A 94 -8.20 19.82 2.84
C GLN A 94 -7.89 18.75 3.89
N GLN A 95 -6.72 18.81 4.50
CA GLN A 95 -6.32 17.87 5.54
C GLN A 95 -7.24 18.04 6.76
N CYS A 96 -7.73 16.93 7.33
CA CYS A 96 -8.59 16.95 8.52
C CYS A 96 -7.91 17.75 9.66
N PRO A 97 -8.48 18.86 10.14
CA PRO A 97 -7.87 19.66 11.20
C PRO A 97 -7.86 18.94 12.57
N ARG A 98 -8.69 17.90 12.74
CA ARG A 98 -8.77 17.09 13.96
C ARG A 98 -7.78 15.92 13.99
N CYS A 99 -7.30 15.47 12.84
CA CYS A 99 -6.69 14.15 12.69
C CYS A 99 -5.21 14.21 12.22
N LYS A 100 -4.62 15.41 12.18
CA LYS A 100 -3.29 15.63 11.60
C LYS A 100 -2.22 14.74 12.20
#